data_AF-A0A534J172-F1
#
_entry.id   AF-A0A534J172-F1
#
_cell.length_a   1.000
_cell.length_b   1.000
_cell.length_c   1.000
_cell.angle_alpha   90.00
_cell.angle_beta   90.00
_cell.angle_gamma   90.00
#
_symmetry.space_group_name_H-M   'P 1'
#
loop_
_entity.id
_entity.type
_entity.pdbx_description
1 polymer ?
#
loop_
_entity_poly.entity_id
_entity_poly.type
_entity_poly.pdbx_seq_one_letter_code
_entity_poly.pdbx_strand_id
1 'polypeptide(L)' 'MFPPIAAWTRSIRVVSPTVAAIILLDEIAVAAALSIGFLGEPFAPFFVLGGVLIVAGMILASLAERGRATARRNVPGGRA' A
#
# COMPACT_ATOMS: atom_id res chain seq x y z
N MET A 1 16.83 -17.72 -0.10
CA MET A 1 16.02 -16.63 0.49
C MET A 1 14.66 -16.67 -0.20
N PHE A 2 13.56 -16.73 0.55
CA PHE A 2 12.21 -16.77 -0.04
C PHE A 2 12.00 -15.47 -0.86
N PRO A 3 11.61 -15.54 -2.15
CA PRO A 3 11.55 -14.37 -3.04
C PRO A 3 10.76 -13.16 -2.45
N PRO A 4 9.62 -13.36 -1.77
CA PRO A 4 8.88 -12.28 -1.12
C PRO A 4 9.68 -11.55 -0.04
N ILE A 5 10.47 -12.26 0.77
CA ILE A 5 11.24 -11.67 1.87
C ILE A 5 12.40 -10.82 1.31
N ALA A 6 13.00 -11.24 0.20
CA ALA A 6 14.03 -10.48 -0.51
C ALA A 6 13.47 -9.21 -1.15
N ALA A 7 12.28 -9.29 -1.75
CA ALA A 7 11.58 -8.11 -2.26
C ALA A 7 11.25 -7.14 -1.11
N TRP A 8 10.63 -7.62 -0.03
CA TRP A 8 10.26 -6.83 1.15
C TRP A 8 11.43 -6.05 1.74
N THR A 9 12.55 -6.73 2.00
CA THR A 9 13.74 -6.10 2.61
C THR A 9 14.40 -5.05 1.72
N ARG A 10 14.20 -5.12 0.40
CA ARG A 10 14.62 -4.08 -0.55
C ARG A 10 13.61 -2.92 -0.59
N SER A 11 12.31 -3.22 -0.57
CA SER A 11 11.23 -2.22 -0.58
C SER A 11 11.28 -1.29 0.62
N ILE A 12 11.46 -1.82 1.85
CA ILE A 12 11.50 -1.01 3.08
C ILE A 12 12.68 -0.02 3.15
N ARG A 13 13.73 -0.22 2.33
CA ARG A 13 14.87 0.70 2.26
C ARG A 13 14.64 1.87 1.31
N VAL A 14 13.67 1.75 0.40
CA VAL A 14 13.43 2.71 -0.69
C VAL A 14 12.07 3.41 -0.52
N VAL A 15 11.13 2.77 0.15
CA VAL A 15 9.74 3.21 0.30
C VAL A 15 9.48 3.55 1.77
N SER A 16 8.86 4.71 2.01
CA SER A 16 8.41 5.13 3.34
C SER A 16 7.64 4.00 4.04
N PRO A 17 7.89 3.71 5.33
CA PRO A 17 7.26 2.60 6.06
C PRO A 17 5.73 2.60 5.94
N THR A 18 5.12 3.79 5.85
CA THR A 18 3.68 3.96 5.65
C THR A 18 3.23 3.41 4.30
N VAL A 19 3.92 3.73 3.21
CA VAL A 19 3.56 3.27 1.86
C VAL A 19 3.78 1.76 1.74
N ALA A 20 4.83 1.22 2.36
CA ALA A 20 5.07 -0.23 2.39
C ALA A 20 3.93 -0.99 3.12
N ALA A 21 3.45 -0.47 4.24
CA ALA A 21 2.32 -1.07 4.97
C ALA A 21 1.02 -1.05 4.16
N ILE A 22 0.81 -0.03 3.32
CA ILE A 22 -0.38 0.08 2.47
C ILE A 22 -0.30 -0.85 1.27
N ILE A 23 0.88 -1.01 0.66
CA ILE A 23 1.10 -2.01 -0.39
C ILE A 23 0.79 -3.42 0.15
N LEU A 24 1.03 -3.66 1.44
CA LEU A 24 0.69 -4.92 2.08
C LEU A 24 -0.83 -5.19 2.14
N LEU A 25 -1.67 -4.15 2.18
CA LEU A 25 -3.13 -4.32 2.07
C LEU A 25 -3.57 -4.80 0.69
N ASP A 26 -2.79 -4.52 -0.36
CA ASP A 26 -3.08 -4.96 -1.72
C ASP A 26 -3.01 -6.49 -1.84
N GLU A 27 -2.15 -7.14 -1.04
CA GLU A 27 -2.05 -8.61 -0.99
C GLU A 27 -3.40 -9.26 -0.67
N ILE A 28 -4.16 -8.68 0.26
CA ILE A 28 -5.49 -9.18 0.66
C ILE A 28 -6.48 -9.04 -0.51
N ALA A 29 -6.43 -7.93 -1.24
CA ALA A 29 -7.29 -7.71 -2.39
C ALA A 29 -6.98 -8.71 -3.53
N VAL A 30 -5.70 -8.93 -3.81
CA VAL A 30 -5.24 -9.90 -4.81
C VAL A 30 -5.62 -11.32 -4.40
N ALA A 31 -5.41 -11.70 -3.14
CA ALA A 31 -5.79 -13.00 -2.62
C ALA A 31 -7.31 -13.25 -2.74
N ALA A 32 -8.13 -12.26 -2.39
CA ALA A 32 -9.57 -12.34 -2.54
C ALA A 32 -9.99 -12.51 -4.02
N ALA A 33 -9.40 -11.73 -4.93
CA ALA A 33 -9.69 -11.83 -6.37
C ALA A 33 -9.32 -13.21 -6.93
N LEU A 34 -8.16 -13.74 -6.54
CA LEU A 34 -7.74 -15.10 -6.92
C LEU A 34 -8.68 -16.15 -6.33
N SER A 35 -9.12 -15.98 -5.08
CA SER A 35 -10.02 -16.92 -4.43
C SER A 35 -11.39 -16.99 -5.14
N ILE A 36 -11.98 -15.85 -5.45
CA ILE A 36 -13.24 -15.78 -6.21
C ILE A 36 -13.06 -16.38 -7.62
N GLY A 37 -11.94 -16.06 -8.29
CA GLY A 37 -11.69 -16.49 -9.67
C GLY A 37 -11.33 -17.98 -9.83
N PHE A 38 -10.55 -18.55 -8.91
CA PHE A 38 -10.00 -19.91 -9.03
C PHE A 38 -10.64 -20.92 -8.09
N LEU A 39 -11.08 -20.51 -6.90
CA LEU A 39 -11.68 -21.40 -5.91
C LEU A 39 -13.22 -21.38 -5.93
N GLY A 40 -13.82 -20.47 -6.70
CA GLY A 40 -15.27 -20.37 -6.86
C GLY A 40 -15.98 -19.84 -5.62
N GLU A 41 -15.27 -19.08 -4.77
CA GLU A 41 -15.88 -18.49 -3.59
C GLU A 41 -17.01 -17.50 -3.96
N PRO A 42 -18.13 -17.52 -3.22
CA PRO A 42 -19.27 -16.66 -3.52
C PRO A 42 -18.91 -15.18 -3.34
N PHE A 43 -19.13 -14.41 -4.40
CA PHE A 43 -18.91 -12.97 -4.38
C PHE A 43 -19.95 -12.26 -3.49
N ALA A 44 -19.52 -11.79 -2.33
CA ALA A 44 -20.32 -11.01 -1.39
C ALA A 44 -20.17 -9.49 -1.60
N PRO A 45 -21.19 -8.66 -1.29
CA PRO A 45 -21.11 -7.20 -1.36
C PRO A 45 -19.97 -6.60 -0.50
N PHE A 46 -19.58 -7.30 0.57
CA PHE A 46 -18.47 -6.89 1.43
C PHE A 46 -17.12 -6.85 0.69
N PHE A 47 -16.91 -7.64 -0.36
CA PHE A 47 -15.69 -7.55 -1.18
C PHE A 47 -15.61 -6.22 -1.94
N VAL A 48 -16.75 -5.73 -2.45
CA VAL A 48 -16.81 -4.41 -3.10
C VAL A 48 -16.49 -3.32 -2.10
N LEU A 49 -17.10 -3.38 -0.91
CA LEU A 49 -16.89 -2.39 0.15
C LEU A 49 -15.42 -2.36 0.60
N GLY A 50 -14.83 -3.55 0.82
CA GLY A 50 -13.42 -3.71 1.17
C GLY A 50 -12.50 -3.20 0.07
N GLY A 51 -12.76 -3.55 -1.20
CA GLY A 51 -11.99 -3.08 -2.34
C GLY A 51 -11.99 -1.56 -2.47
N VAL A 52 -13.16 -0.92 -2.35
CA VAL A 52 -13.28 0.55 -2.34
C VAL A 52 -12.48 1.16 -1.19
N LEU A 53 -12.53 0.55 -0.01
CA LEU A 53 -11.80 1.05 1.17
C LEU A 53 -10.27 0.96 0.99
N ILE A 54 -9.79 -0.14 0.41
CA ILE A 54 -8.36 -0.33 0.11
C ILE A 54 -7.88 0.73 -0.90
N VAL A 55 -8.62 0.91 -2.00
CA VAL A 55 -8.27 1.91 -3.02
C VAL A 55 -8.30 3.33 -2.44
N ALA A 56 -9.34 3.67 -1.67
CA ALA A 56 -9.46 4.98 -1.02
C ALA A 56 -8.30 5.23 -0.04
N GLY A 57 -7.96 4.25 0.79
CA GLY A 57 -6.82 4.32 1.71
C GLY A 57 -5.49 4.53 0.99
N MET A 58 -5.29 3.82 -0.13
CA MET A 58 -4.08 3.93 -0.95
C MET A 58 -3.92 5.31 -1.58
N ILE A 59 -5.01 5.88 -2.10
CA ILE A 59 -5.02 7.24 -2.67
C ILE A 59 -4.71 8.25 -1.58
N LEU A 60 -5.44 8.20 -0.45
CA LEU A 60 -5.31 9.18 0.62
C LEU A 60 -3.90 9.21 1.20
N ALA A 61 -3.31 8.03 1.41
CA ALA A 61 -1.95 7.94 1.90
C ALA A 61 -0.90 8.38 0.87
N SER A 62 -1.10 8.07 -0.42
CA SER A 62 -0.22 8.55 -1.48
C SER A 62 -0.22 10.08 -1.56
N LEU A 63 -1.38 10.71 -1.36
CA LEU A 63 -1.51 12.17 -1.30
C LEU A 63 -0.82 12.73 -0.04
N ALA A 64 -1.03 12.10 1.12
CA ALA A 64 -0.38 12.50 2.38
C ALA A 64 1.15 12.46 2.28
N GLU A 65 1.71 11.43 1.65
CA GLU A 65 3.15 11.27 1.49
C GLU A 65 3.74 12.34 0.55
N ARG A 66 3.04 12.67 -0.55
CA ARG A 66 3.42 13.77 -1.44
C ARG A 66 3.40 15.12 -0.72
N GLY A 67 2.42 15.33 0.16
CA GLY A 67 2.34 16.53 1.01
C GLY A 67 3.55 16.64 1.96
N ARG A 68 3.90 15.55 2.66
CA ARG A 68 5.06 15.49 3.55
C ARG A 68 6.38 15.71 2.81
N ALA A 69 6.54 15.11 1.63
CA ALA A 69 7.74 15.29 0.80
C ALA A 69 7.90 16.76 0.36
N THR A 70 6.81 17.42 -0.01
CA THR A 70 6.81 18.84 -0.39
C THR A 70 7.11 19.76 0.80
N ALA A 71 6.53 19.47 1.97
CA ALA A 71 6.81 20.21 3.20
C ALA A 71 8.28 20.10 3.62
N ARG A 72 8.90 18.91 3.53
CA ARG A 72 10.34 18.72 3.81
C ARG A 72 11.24 19.51 2.86
N ARG A 73 10.86 19.66 1.59
CA ARG A 73 11.63 20.40 0.58
C ARG A 73 11.64 21.91 0.84
N ASN A 74 10.57 22.45 1.42
CA ASN A 74 10.40 23.87 1.68
C ASN A 74 10.98 24.33 3.04
N VAL A 75 11.66 23.47 3.80
CA VAL A 75 12.38 23.88 5.01
C VAL A 75 13.67 24.60 4.59
N PRO A 76 13.80 25.92 4.77
CA PRO A 76 15.00 26.65 4.39
C PRO A 76 16.08 26.42 5.44
N GLY A 77 17.21 25.85 5.02
CA GLY A 77 18.51 26.03 5.67
C GLY A 77 18.60 25.72 7.17
N GLY A 78 18.60 24.44 7.55
CA GLY A 78 19.19 23.99 8.81
C GLY A 78 20.70 23.76 8.65
N ARG A 79 21.47 24.84 8.50
CA ARG A 79 22.92 24.85 8.81
C ARG A 79 23.09 25.68 10.07
N ALA A 80 23.24 25.00 11.19
CA ALA A 80 23.90 25.52 12.38
C ALA A 80 25.03 24.54 12.71
#